data_AF-D2RKB1-F1
#
_entry.id   AF-D2RKB1-F1
#
_cell.length_a   1.000
_cell.length_b   1.000
_cell.length_c   1.000
_cell.angle_alpha   90.00
_cell.angle_beta   90.00
_cell.angle_gamma   90.00
#
_symmetry.space_group_name_H-M   'P 1'
#
loop_
_entity.id
_entity.type
_entity.pdbx_description
1 polymer ?
#
loop_
_entity_poly.entity_id
_entity_poly.type
_entity_poly.pdbx_seq_one_letter_code
_entity_poly.pdbx_strand_id
1 'polypeptide(L)'
;MIEDSQNSCLYAMSILLLLNLIIIIWDRQVQDKILYVINAVLAGTEITTYFILESLPLGWGADYPHLGFLPFLWVGSIVGIVLLSYFILWDFFDAHRKTWWGKTGMTFLILAHIAIIAVGLFILFGALYSLKWG
;
A
#
# COMPACT_ATOMS: atom_id res chain seq x y z
N MET A 1 -0.93 -16.48 -13.07
CA MET A 1 -1.09 -15.10 -13.58
C MET A 1 -1.79 -14.16 -12.61
N ILE A 2 -2.98 -14.47 -12.06
CA ILE A 2 -3.63 -13.63 -11.02
C ILE A 2 -2.98 -13.84 -9.64
N GLU A 3 -2.62 -15.09 -9.28
CA GLU A 3 -1.88 -15.37 -8.02
C GLU A 3 -0.48 -14.72 -8.00
N ASP A 4 0.24 -14.74 -9.13
CA ASP A 4 1.58 -14.14 -9.23
C ASP A 4 1.55 -12.62 -9.01
N SER A 5 0.49 -11.95 -9.47
CA SER A 5 0.32 -10.51 -9.32
C SER A 5 -0.15 -10.11 -7.92
N GLN A 6 -0.98 -10.94 -7.26
CA GLN A 6 -1.37 -10.74 -5.87
C GLN A 6 -0.19 -10.92 -4.90
N ASN A 7 0.64 -11.94 -5.10
CA ASN A 7 1.86 -12.13 -4.30
C ASN A 7 2.84 -10.96 -4.48
N SER A 8 2.98 -10.45 -5.72
CA SER A 8 3.79 -9.26 -5.99
C SER A 8 3.28 -8.01 -5.26
N CYS A 9 1.96 -7.87 -5.10
CA CYS A 9 1.34 -6.80 -4.31
C CYS A 9 1.72 -6.89 -2.83
N LEU A 10 1.58 -8.09 -2.25
CA LEU A 10 1.96 -8.32 -0.85
C LEU A 10 3.43 -7.97 -0.60
N TYR A 11 4.33 -8.35 -1.51
CA TYR A 11 5.74 -7.99 -1.40
C TYR A 11 5.96 -6.47 -1.49
N ALA A 12 5.28 -5.79 -2.42
CA ALA A 12 5.38 -4.33 -2.55
C ALA A 12 4.89 -3.62 -1.28
N MET A 13 3.75 -4.03 -0.71
CA MET A 13 3.20 -3.45 0.52
C MET A 13 4.09 -3.76 1.73
N SER A 14 4.69 -4.94 1.79
CA SER A 14 5.63 -5.32 2.85
C SER A 14 6.93 -4.50 2.78
N ILE A 15 7.45 -4.28 1.57
CA ILE A 15 8.61 -3.40 1.35
C ILE A 15 8.27 -1.97 1.76
N LEU A 16 7.09 -1.47 1.38
CA LEU A 16 6.63 -0.12 1.75
C LEU A 16 6.49 0.02 3.28
N LEU A 17 5.93 -0.98 3.95
CA LEU A 17 5.81 -1.02 5.41
C LEU A 17 7.19 -0.92 6.07
N LEU A 18 8.13 -1.78 5.66
CA LEU A 18 9.49 -1.79 6.19
C LEU A 18 10.19 -0.45 5.94
N LEU A 19 10.06 0.11 4.74
CA LEU A 19 10.67 1.38 4.38
C LEU A 19 10.15 2.53 5.26
N ASN A 20 8.82 2.63 5.44
CA ASN A 20 8.22 3.64 6.31
C ASN A 20 8.71 3.48 7.75
N LEU A 21 8.76 2.25 8.28
CA LEU A 21 9.25 1.97 9.64
C LEU A 21 10.73 2.36 9.81
N ILE A 22 11.58 2.03 8.83
CA ILE A 22 13.00 2.40 8.85
C ILE A 22 13.14 3.93 8.86
N ILE A 23 12.39 4.65 8.01
CA ILE A 23 12.43 6.11 7.98
C ILE A 23 11.96 6.71 9.31
N ILE A 24 10.88 6.19 9.90
CA ILE A 24 10.38 6.65 11.21
C ILE A 24 11.47 6.55 12.30
N ILE A 25 12.18 5.43 12.35
CA ILE A 25 13.18 5.12 13.40
C ILE A 25 14.50 5.86 13.13
N TRP A 26 15.00 5.79 11.91
CA TRP A 26 16.37 6.20 11.57
C TRP A 26 16.46 7.66 11.14
N ASP A 27 15.43 8.17 10.48
CA ASP A 27 15.46 9.49 9.89
C ASP A 27 15.01 10.55 10.88
N ARG A 28 15.94 11.43 11.26
CA ARG A 28 15.66 12.58 12.14
C ARG A 28 15.40 13.88 11.36
N GLN A 29 15.59 13.87 10.04
CA GLN A 29 15.47 15.08 9.19
C GLN A 29 14.05 15.23 8.63
N VAL A 30 13.31 14.13 8.52
CA VAL A 30 11.89 14.10 8.19
C VAL A 30 11.07 14.78 9.29
N GLN A 31 10.34 15.84 8.93
CA GLN A 31 9.53 16.61 9.89
C GLN A 31 8.17 15.96 10.13
N ASP A 32 7.54 15.43 9.08
CA ASP A 32 6.18 14.91 9.15
C ASP A 32 6.15 13.39 9.37
N LYS A 33 6.78 12.93 10.46
CA LYS A 33 6.80 11.50 10.85
C LYS A 33 5.42 10.87 10.95
N ILE A 34 4.39 11.67 11.25
CA ILE A 34 2.99 11.25 11.27
C ILE A 34 2.54 10.65 9.93
N LEU A 35 2.96 11.23 8.80
CA LEU A 35 2.56 10.73 7.47
C LEU A 35 3.10 9.32 7.24
N TYR A 36 4.35 9.06 7.61
CA TYR A 36 4.97 7.73 7.52
C TYR A 36 4.30 6.73 8.45
N VAL A 37 3.90 7.15 9.65
CA VAL A 37 3.17 6.28 10.60
C VAL A 37 1.81 5.90 10.03
N ILE A 38 1.04 6.86 9.52
CA ILE A 38 -0.26 6.59 8.91
C ILE A 38 -0.10 5.66 7.70
N ASN A 39 0.88 5.91 6.85
CA ASN A 39 1.14 5.07 5.67
C ASN A 39 1.59 3.65 6.04
N ALA A 40 2.39 3.49 7.10
CA ALA A 40 2.74 2.18 7.66
C ALA A 40 1.51 1.45 8.20
N VAL A 41 0.62 2.14 8.91
CA VAL A 41 -0.65 1.55 9.40
C VAL A 41 -1.53 1.10 8.24
N LEU A 42 -1.63 1.90 7.18
CA LEU A 42 -2.41 1.52 6.00
C LEU A 42 -1.80 0.32 5.27
N ALA A 43 -0.48 0.26 5.11
CA ALA A 43 0.20 -0.89 4.53
C ALA A 43 0.02 -2.16 5.38
N GLY A 44 0.07 -2.03 6.71
CA GLY A 44 -0.22 -3.14 7.62
C GLY A 44 -1.67 -3.61 7.55
N THR A 45 -2.61 -2.65 7.41
CA THR A 45 -4.03 -2.93 7.21
C THR A 45 -4.25 -3.68 5.91
N GLU A 46 -3.62 -3.24 4.83
CA GLU A 46 -3.67 -3.88 3.51
C GLU A 46 -3.25 -5.34 3.56
N ILE A 47 -2.06 -5.62 4.15
CA ILE A 47 -1.50 -6.97 4.28
C ILE A 47 -2.42 -7.85 5.14
N THR A 48 -2.89 -7.33 6.28
CA THR A 48 -3.74 -8.09 7.20
C THR A 48 -5.07 -8.44 6.55
N THR A 49 -5.68 -7.48 5.86
CA THR A 49 -6.98 -7.64 5.20
C THR A 49 -6.89 -8.61 4.04
N TYR A 50 -5.78 -8.58 3.28
CA TYR A 50 -5.49 -9.54 2.23
C TYR A 50 -5.46 -10.98 2.77
N PHE A 51 -4.70 -11.24 3.84
CA PHE A 51 -4.61 -12.59 4.42
C PHE A 51 -5.96 -13.09 4.95
N ILE A 52 -6.76 -12.20 5.54
CA ILE A 52 -8.10 -12.56 6.00
C ILE A 52 -8.98 -12.94 4.81
N LEU A 53 -8.99 -12.13 3.74
CA LEU A 53 -9.79 -12.39 2.54
C LEU A 53 -9.39 -13.68 1.83
N GLU A 54 -8.09 -13.98 1.76
CA GLU A 54 -7.56 -15.22 1.17
C GLU A 54 -7.94 -16.46 1.98
N SER A 55 -8.05 -16.33 3.31
CA SER A 55 -8.45 -17.42 4.20
C SER A 55 -9.96 -17.76 4.16
N LEU A 56 -10.78 -16.90 3.56
CA LEU A 56 -12.24 -17.06 3.55
C LEU A 56 -12.72 -17.90 2.34
N PRO A 57 -13.75 -18.75 2.52
CA PRO A 57 -14.32 -19.53 1.44
C PRO A 57 -15.03 -18.64 0.42
N LEU A 58 -15.02 -19.03 -0.86
CA LEU A 58 -15.76 -18.30 -1.91
C LEU A 58 -17.24 -18.17 -1.55
N GLY A 59 -17.78 -16.95 -1.61
CA GLY A 59 -19.18 -16.67 -1.27
C GLY A 59 -19.46 -16.49 0.23
N TRP A 60 -18.44 -16.30 1.07
CA TRP A 60 -18.53 -16.11 2.53
C TRP A 60 -19.46 -14.98 3.00
N GLY A 61 -19.90 -14.08 2.13
CA GLY A 61 -20.70 -12.91 2.49
C GLY A 61 -22.03 -13.23 3.18
N ALA A 62 -22.61 -14.41 2.93
CA ALA A 62 -23.83 -14.87 3.60
C ALA A 62 -23.56 -15.44 5.01
N ASP A 63 -22.45 -16.15 5.18
CA ASP A 63 -22.09 -16.82 6.43
C ASP A 63 -21.42 -15.85 7.43
N TYR A 64 -20.68 -14.86 6.92
CA TYR A 64 -19.96 -13.88 7.73
C TYR A 64 -20.30 -12.44 7.31
N PRO A 65 -21.57 -11.99 7.50
CA PRO A 65 -22.01 -10.65 7.07
C PRO A 65 -21.26 -9.52 7.79
N HIS A 66 -20.77 -9.78 9.01
CA HIS A 66 -19.96 -8.83 9.78
C HIS A 66 -18.58 -8.58 9.16
N LEU A 67 -18.08 -9.46 8.29
CA LEU A 67 -16.82 -9.28 7.58
C LEU A 67 -16.98 -8.52 6.26
N GLY A 68 -18.22 -8.19 5.85
CA GLY A 68 -18.52 -7.54 4.56
C GLY A 68 -17.84 -6.19 4.33
N PHE A 69 -17.29 -5.56 5.37
CA PHE A 69 -16.50 -4.34 5.26
C PHE A 69 -15.05 -4.58 4.82
N LEU A 70 -14.51 -5.81 4.93
CA LEU A 70 -13.10 -6.13 4.61
C LEU A 70 -12.70 -5.72 3.18
N PRO A 71 -13.48 -6.00 2.12
CA PRO A 71 -13.12 -5.56 0.77
C PRO A 71 -13.06 -4.04 0.65
N PHE A 72 -13.94 -3.31 1.33
CA PHE A 72 -13.92 -1.85 1.36
C PHE A 72 -12.74 -1.29 2.15
N LEU A 73 -12.38 -1.95 3.25
CA LEU A 73 -11.20 -1.61 4.04
C LEU A 73 -9.93 -1.77 3.21
N TRP A 74 -9.82 -2.90 2.49
CA TRP A 74 -8.70 -3.20 1.59
C TRP A 74 -8.59 -2.19 0.43
N VAL A 75 -9.69 -1.92 -0.30
CA VAL A 75 -9.66 -0.90 -1.35
C VAL A 75 -9.36 0.49 -0.78
N GLY A 76 -9.94 0.81 0.38
CA GLY A 76 -9.71 2.07 1.09
C GLY A 76 -8.25 2.27 1.49
N SER A 77 -7.57 1.23 1.96
CA SER A 77 -6.15 1.29 2.29
C SER A 77 -5.28 1.51 1.05
N ILE A 78 -5.56 0.86 -0.08
CA ILE A 78 -4.85 1.14 -1.35
C ILE A 78 -4.96 2.62 -1.72
N VAL A 79 -6.18 3.16 -1.74
CA VAL A 79 -6.41 4.56 -2.10
C VAL A 79 -5.71 5.51 -1.14
N GLY A 80 -5.80 5.23 0.16
CA GLY A 80 -5.12 6.01 1.20
C GLY A 80 -3.61 5.99 1.03
N ILE A 81 -3.02 4.81 0.78
CA ILE A 81 -1.59 4.64 0.52
C ILE A 81 -1.20 5.49 -0.68
N VAL A 82 -1.89 5.36 -1.82
CA VAL A 82 -1.57 6.12 -3.06
C VAL A 82 -1.56 7.63 -2.83
N LEU A 83 -2.55 8.16 -2.09
CA LEU A 83 -2.63 9.59 -1.80
C LEU A 83 -1.52 10.05 -0.86
N LEU A 84 -1.28 9.34 0.25
CA LEU A 84 -0.26 9.69 1.24
C LEU A 84 1.16 9.53 0.72
N SER A 85 1.35 8.53 -0.13
CA SER A 85 2.55 8.27 -0.88
C SER A 85 3.08 9.50 -1.61
N TYR A 86 2.20 10.27 -2.26
CA TYR A 86 2.60 11.51 -2.93
C TYR A 86 3.19 12.55 -1.95
N PHE A 87 2.54 12.75 -0.79
CA PHE A 87 3.01 13.67 0.23
C PHE A 87 4.32 13.21 0.88
N ILE A 88 4.47 11.90 1.13
CA ILE A 88 5.68 11.29 1.68
C ILE A 88 6.88 11.45 0.74
N LEU A 89 6.67 11.28 -0.57
CA LEU A 89 7.72 11.54 -1.55
C LEU A 89 8.18 12.99 -1.53
N TRP A 90 7.25 13.94 -1.39
CA TRP A 90 7.56 15.35 -1.33
C TRP A 90 8.33 15.72 -0.05
N ASP A 91 7.88 15.26 1.11
CA ASP A 91 8.54 15.52 2.39
C ASP A 91 9.95 14.91 2.44
N PHE A 92 10.10 13.67 1.96
CA PHE A 92 11.41 13.02 1.86
C PHE A 92 12.34 13.75 0.89
N PHE A 93 11.81 14.23 -0.24
CA PHE A 93 12.56 15.01 -1.21
C PHE A 93 13.09 16.29 -0.58
N ASP A 94 12.25 17.05 0.11
CA ASP A 94 12.66 18.32 0.69
C ASP A 94 13.71 18.12 1.79
N ALA A 95 13.50 17.14 2.67
CA ALA A 95 14.43 16.79 3.74
C ALA A 95 15.82 16.38 3.20
N HIS A 96 15.88 15.63 2.09
CA HIS A 96 17.12 15.00 1.61
C HIS A 96 17.61 15.46 0.23
N ARG A 97 17.07 16.55 -0.34
CA ARG A 97 17.45 17.04 -1.69
C ARG A 97 18.95 17.25 -1.90
N LYS A 98 19.70 17.51 -0.82
CA LYS A 98 21.14 17.82 -0.86
C LYS A 98 22.04 16.61 -0.56
N THR A 99 21.48 15.50 -0.09
CA THR A 99 22.27 14.33 0.34
C THR A 99 22.29 13.25 -0.75
N TRP A 100 23.42 12.56 -0.89
CA TRP A 100 23.53 11.44 -1.84
C TRP A 100 22.65 10.26 -1.43
N TRP A 101 22.54 10.02 -0.11
CA TRP A 101 21.63 9.03 0.49
C TRP A 101 20.15 9.35 0.22
N GLY A 102 19.78 10.63 0.18
CA GLY A 102 18.47 11.10 -0.25
C GLY A 102 18.08 10.65 -1.64
N LYS A 103 19.00 10.78 -2.60
CA LYS A 103 18.75 10.37 -4.00
C LYS A 103 18.49 8.87 -4.12
N THR A 104 19.24 8.04 -3.39
CA THR A 104 19.04 6.59 -3.36
C THR A 104 17.71 6.23 -2.70
N GLY A 105 17.41 6.79 -1.51
CA GLY A 105 16.15 6.55 -0.81
C GLY A 105 14.93 7.00 -1.62
N MET A 106 15.04 8.12 -2.32
CA MET A 106 13.99 8.64 -3.20
C MET A 106 13.75 7.72 -4.40
N THR A 107 14.81 7.13 -4.97
CA THR A 107 14.67 6.15 -6.06
C THR A 107 13.89 4.90 -5.59
N PHE A 108 14.20 4.39 -4.40
CA PHE A 108 13.46 3.27 -3.80
C PHE A 108 12.00 3.63 -3.48
N LEU A 109 11.75 4.83 -2.95
CA LEU A 109 10.39 5.33 -2.72
C LEU A 109 9.61 5.39 -4.03
N ILE A 110 10.18 6.00 -5.07
CA ILE A 110 9.53 6.11 -6.40
C ILE A 110 9.21 4.72 -6.97
N LEU A 111 10.14 3.77 -6.90
CA LEU A 111 9.92 2.39 -7.33
C LEU A 111 8.76 1.72 -6.58
N ALA A 112 8.74 1.85 -5.24
CA ALA A 112 7.64 1.32 -4.43
C ALA A 112 6.30 1.94 -4.81
N HIS A 113 6.28 3.23 -5.13
CA HIS A 113 5.06 3.96 -5.50
C HIS A 113 4.56 3.59 -6.90
N ILE A 114 5.46 3.44 -7.88
CA ILE A 114 5.11 2.96 -9.22
C ILE A 114 4.50 1.55 -9.13
N ALA A 115 5.08 0.67 -8.32
CA ALA A 115 4.55 -0.67 -8.09
C ALA A 115 3.13 -0.62 -7.51
N ILE A 116 2.89 0.24 -6.50
CA ILE A 116 1.56 0.41 -5.88
C ILE A 116 0.54 0.96 -6.89
N ILE A 117 0.89 1.98 -7.68
CA ILE A 117 -0.02 2.57 -8.66
C ILE A 117 -0.36 1.56 -9.77
N ALA A 118 0.63 0.83 -10.27
CA ALA A 118 0.41 -0.18 -11.30
C ALA A 118 -0.54 -1.29 -10.83
N VAL A 119 -0.39 -1.73 -9.57
CA VAL A 119 -1.23 -2.77 -8.98
C VAL A 119 -2.61 -2.26 -8.59
N GLY A 120 -2.71 -1.06 -8.00
CA GLY A 120 -3.99 -0.42 -7.69
C GLY A 120 -4.86 -0.23 -8.94
N LEU A 121 -4.25 0.17 -10.06
CA LEU A 121 -4.93 0.23 -11.35
C LEU A 121 -5.37 -1.15 -11.83
N PHE A 122 -4.51 -2.17 -11.73
CA PHE A 122 -4.83 -3.53 -12.15
C PHE A 122 -6.05 -4.11 -11.40
N ILE A 123 -6.09 -3.92 -10.08
CA ILE A 123 -7.20 -4.36 -9.22
C ILE A 123 -8.48 -3.59 -9.53
N LEU A 124 -8.40 -2.27 -9.70
CA LEU A 124 -9.54 -1.43 -10.07
C LEU A 124 -10.14 -1.88 -11.41
N PHE A 125 -9.30 -2.11 -12.42
CA PHE A 125 -9.73 -2.62 -13.72
C PHE A 125 -10.32 -4.03 -13.62
N GLY A 126 -9.74 -4.92 -12.81
CA GLY A 126 -10.28 -6.25 -12.55
C GLY A 126 -11.67 -6.22 -11.91
N ALA A 127 -11.86 -5.37 -10.89
CA ALA A 127 -13.15 -5.19 -10.22
C ALA A 127 -14.22 -4.59 -11.16
N LEU A 128 -13.86 -3.58 -11.95
CA LEU A 128 -14.75 -3.00 -12.96
C LEU A 128 -15.11 -3.99 -14.08
N TYR A 129 -14.17 -4.85 -14.49
CA TYR A 129 -14.43 -5.89 -15.47
C TYR A 129 -15.39 -6.96 -14.94
N SER A 130 -15.22 -7.36 -13.68
CA SER A 130 -16.12 -8.31 -13.00
C SER A 130 -17.54 -7.76 -12.83
N LEU A 131 -17.70 -6.46 -12.59
CA LEU A 131 -19.02 -5.81 -12.45
C LEU A 131 -19.77 -5.65 -13.78
N LYS A 132 -19.05 -5.64 -14.91
CA LYS A 132 -19.65 -5.48 -16.23
C LYS A 132 -20.17 -6.80 -16.83
N TRP A 133 -19.74 -7.94 -16.28
CA TRP A 133 -19.99 -9.28 -16.83
C TRP A 133 -20.53 -10.31 -15.81
N GLY A 134 -20.76 -9.93 -14.55
CA GLY A 134 -21.47 -10.74 -13.54
C GLY A 134 -22.90 -10.23 -13.34
#